data_AF-A0AAD5NGV8-F1
#
_entry.id   AF-A0AAD5NGV8-F1
#
_cell.length_a   1.000
_cell.length_b   1.000
_cell.length_c   1.000
_cell.angle_alpha   90.00
_cell.angle_beta   90.00
_cell.angle_gamma   90.00
#
_symmetry.space_group_name_H-M   'P 1'
#
loop_
_entity.id
_entity.type
_entity.pdbx_description
1 polymer ?
#
loop_
_entity_poly.entity_id
_entity_poly.type
_entity_poly.pdbx_seq_one_letter_code
_entity_poly.pdbx_strand_id
1 'polypeptide(L)'
;MSPIQNFEQHSRPLVEPELQIQTRLQMAMEVRDSLEIAHTAEYLNFLKCYFRAFSVILLQITKPQFTDNPEHKLRNIVVEILNRLPHSEVLRPFVQDLLKVAMQVLTTDNEENGLICIRIIFDLLRNFRPTLETEPACSNQYSSLVAVDGCCHICSGPEKVPPHLKGHFIELKGAQVKTVSF
;
A
#
# COMPACT_ATOMS: atom_id res chain seq x y z
N MET A 1 21.78 -5.66 -12.34
CA MET A 1 21.11 -6.94 -12.03
C MET A 1 20.37 -7.39 -13.28
N SER A 2 20.31 -8.69 -13.55
CA SER A 2 19.54 -9.21 -14.70
C SER A 2 18.04 -9.05 -14.46
N PRO A 3 17.24 -8.73 -15.48
CA PRO A 3 15.79 -8.59 -15.32
C PRO A 3 15.16 -9.91 -14.86
N ILE A 4 14.15 -9.83 -13.99
CA ILE A 4 13.40 -11.00 -13.53
C ILE A 4 12.63 -11.58 -14.71
N GLN A 5 13.03 -12.77 -15.16
CA GLN A 5 12.46 -13.41 -16.35
C GLN A 5 11.15 -14.16 -16.06
N ASN A 6 11.00 -14.70 -14.85
CA ASN A 6 9.84 -15.49 -14.44
C ASN A 6 9.36 -15.04 -13.05
N PHE A 7 8.27 -14.27 -13.01
CA PHE A 7 7.71 -13.72 -11.77
C PHE A 7 7.14 -14.79 -10.85
N GLU A 8 6.56 -15.86 -11.41
CA GLU A 8 5.97 -16.93 -10.60
C GLU A 8 7.06 -17.67 -9.82
N GLN A 9 8.15 -18.04 -10.51
CA GLN A 9 9.27 -18.72 -9.88
C GLN A 9 9.99 -17.82 -8.86
N HIS A 10 10.12 -16.52 -9.13
CA HIS A 10 10.76 -15.58 -8.21
C HIS A 10 9.90 -15.25 -7.00
N SER A 11 8.58 -15.09 -7.17
CA SER A 11 7.67 -14.72 -6.08
C SER A 11 7.34 -15.87 -5.14
N ARG A 12 7.36 -17.12 -5.61
CA ARG A 12 6.97 -18.30 -4.81
C ARG A 12 7.75 -18.46 -3.50
N PRO A 13 9.09 -18.35 -3.44
CA PRO A 13 9.83 -18.48 -2.18
C PRO A 13 9.50 -17.38 -1.16
N LEU A 14 9.05 -16.20 -1.59
CA LEU A 14 8.78 -15.06 -0.70
C LEU A 14 7.71 -15.38 0.36
N VAL A 15 6.77 -16.28 0.05
CA VAL A 15 5.70 -16.70 0.98
C VAL A 15 6.05 -17.92 1.82
N GLU A 16 7.18 -18.59 1.56
CA GLU A 16 7.59 -19.77 2.32
C GLU A 16 8.07 -19.34 3.72
N PRO A 17 7.60 -19.95 4.81
CA PRO A 17 7.89 -19.48 6.17
C PRO A 17 9.36 -19.60 6.55
N GLU A 18 10.06 -20.61 6.03
CA GLU A 18 11.45 -20.93 6.39
C GLU A 18 12.50 -20.06 5.69
N LEU A 19 12.10 -19.31 4.65
CA LEU A 19 13.04 -18.42 3.98
C LEU A 19 13.56 -17.37 4.98
N GLN A 20 14.82 -16.97 4.87
CA GLN A 20 15.41 -16.00 5.77
C GLN A 20 14.98 -14.56 5.41
N ILE A 21 14.84 -13.69 6.42
CA ILE A 21 14.47 -12.27 6.20
C ILE A 21 15.47 -11.57 5.29
N GLN A 22 16.77 -11.83 5.48
CA GLN A 22 17.81 -11.23 4.64
C GLN A 22 17.66 -11.60 3.16
N THR A 23 17.30 -12.86 2.87
CA THR A 23 17.05 -13.31 1.50
C THR A 23 15.81 -12.65 0.90
N ARG A 24 14.71 -12.55 1.67
CA ARG A 24 13.51 -11.81 1.23
C ARG A 24 13.81 -10.34 0.94
N LEU A 25 14.65 -9.71 1.76
CA LEU A 25 15.08 -8.33 1.55
C LEU A 25 15.80 -8.16 0.21
N GLN A 26 16.75 -9.04 -0.11
CA GLN A 26 17.45 -9.00 -1.40
C GLN A 26 16.48 -9.20 -2.58
N MET A 27 15.59 -10.19 -2.48
CA MET A 27 14.58 -10.42 -3.52
C MET A 27 13.62 -9.24 -3.68
N ALA A 28 13.20 -8.59 -2.60
CA ALA A 28 12.34 -7.41 -2.67
C ALA A 28 13.08 -6.21 -3.28
N MET A 29 14.38 -6.04 -3.01
CA MET A 29 15.21 -5.02 -3.66
C MET A 29 15.29 -5.24 -5.18
N GLU A 30 15.48 -6.48 -5.64
CA GLU A 30 15.47 -6.82 -7.07
C GLU A 30 14.15 -6.44 -7.75
N VAL A 31 13.02 -6.69 -7.06
CA VAL A 31 11.70 -6.32 -7.57
C VAL A 31 11.52 -4.81 -7.63
N ARG A 32 11.95 -4.08 -6.59
CA ARG A 32 11.91 -2.61 -6.56
C ARG A 32 12.74 -2.01 -7.70
N ASP A 33 13.92 -2.56 -7.94
CA ASP A 33 14.84 -2.08 -8.98
C ASP A 33 14.33 -2.42 -10.40
N SER A 34 13.50 -3.46 -10.53
CA SER A 34 12.88 -3.89 -11.80
C SER A 34 11.45 -3.37 -12.00
N LEU A 35 11.00 -2.40 -11.19
CA LEU A 35 9.58 -2.00 -11.13
C LEU A 35 9.04 -1.34 -12.40
N GLU A 36 9.92 -0.94 -13.33
CA GLU A 36 9.53 -0.44 -14.67
C GLU A 36 8.60 -1.40 -15.43
N ILE A 37 8.69 -2.71 -15.13
CA ILE A 37 7.83 -3.73 -15.72
C ILE A 37 6.33 -3.49 -15.46
N ALA A 38 5.98 -2.82 -14.36
CA ALA A 38 4.60 -2.49 -14.01
C ALA A 38 3.94 -1.50 -15.00
N HIS A 39 4.74 -0.86 -15.87
CA HIS A 39 4.24 0.02 -16.93
C HIS A 39 4.10 -0.67 -18.29
N THR A 40 4.28 -1.99 -18.35
CA THR A 40 4.19 -2.79 -19.57
C THR A 40 2.95 -3.68 -19.58
N ALA A 41 2.77 -4.47 -20.65
CA ALA A 41 1.71 -5.48 -20.72
C ALA A 41 1.80 -6.57 -19.63
N GLU A 42 2.98 -6.72 -18.99
CA GLU A 42 3.21 -7.68 -17.92
C GLU A 42 2.65 -7.25 -16.56
N TYR A 43 2.08 -6.05 -16.45
CA TYR A 43 1.63 -5.53 -15.15
C TYR A 43 0.63 -6.44 -14.43
N LEU A 44 -0.34 -7.02 -15.15
CA LEU A 44 -1.29 -7.95 -14.55
C LEU A 44 -0.60 -9.21 -14.01
N ASN A 45 0.39 -9.72 -14.75
CA ASN A 45 1.17 -10.89 -14.37
C ASN A 45 2.02 -10.60 -13.13
N PHE A 46 2.68 -9.45 -13.11
CA PHE A 46 3.39 -8.93 -11.96
C PHE A 46 2.48 -8.86 -10.71
N LEU A 47 1.30 -8.25 -10.82
CA LEU A 47 0.36 -8.14 -9.69
C LEU A 47 -0.07 -9.51 -9.18
N LYS A 48 -0.45 -10.44 -10.07
CA LYS A 48 -0.86 -11.80 -9.68
C LYS A 48 0.20 -12.54 -8.88
N CYS A 49 1.48 -12.36 -9.23
CA CYS A 49 2.59 -13.02 -8.58
C CYS A 49 2.98 -12.33 -7.26
N TYR A 50 3.22 -11.02 -7.30
CA TYR A 50 3.85 -10.31 -6.19
C TYR A 50 2.88 -9.70 -5.18
N PHE A 51 1.66 -9.33 -5.59
CA PHE A 51 0.73 -8.67 -4.67
C PHE A 51 0.41 -9.56 -3.46
N ARG A 52 0.17 -10.86 -3.71
CA ARG A 52 -0.02 -11.85 -2.65
C ARG A 52 1.23 -11.99 -1.78
N ALA A 53 2.41 -12.08 -2.41
CA ALA A 53 3.66 -12.22 -1.68
C ALA A 53 3.92 -11.03 -0.73
N PHE A 54 3.74 -9.81 -1.21
CA PHE A 54 3.88 -8.59 -0.42
C PHE A 54 2.87 -8.52 0.72
N SER A 55 1.61 -8.87 0.47
CA SER A 55 0.58 -8.93 1.51
C SER A 55 0.96 -9.93 2.61
N VAL A 56 1.43 -11.13 2.25
CA VAL A 56 1.88 -12.14 3.21
C VAL A 56 3.12 -11.67 4.00
N ILE A 57 4.07 -11.00 3.34
CA ILE A 57 5.25 -10.43 4.03
C ILE A 57 4.82 -9.42 5.10
N LEU A 58 3.96 -8.47 4.75
CA LEU A 58 3.54 -7.39 5.64
C LEU A 58 2.59 -7.86 6.75
N LEU A 59 1.76 -8.86 6.50
CA LEU A 59 0.68 -9.23 7.42
C LEU A 59 0.95 -10.52 8.22
N GLN A 60 1.81 -11.42 7.74
CA GLN A 60 1.97 -12.76 8.32
C GLN A 60 3.42 -13.11 8.66
N ILE A 61 4.39 -12.77 7.80
CA ILE A 61 5.80 -13.16 7.99
C ILE A 61 6.52 -12.21 8.94
N THR A 62 6.27 -10.91 8.79
CA THR A 62 6.94 -9.87 9.58
C THR A 62 5.98 -9.20 10.54
N LYS A 63 6.52 -8.63 11.61
CA LYS A 63 5.80 -7.78 12.58
C LYS A 63 6.27 -6.33 12.44
N PRO A 64 5.49 -5.35 12.92
CA PRO A 64 5.94 -3.97 13.04
C PRO A 64 7.31 -3.88 13.73
N GLN A 65 8.23 -3.12 13.13
CA GLN A 65 9.59 -2.94 13.65
C GLN A 65 9.84 -1.47 13.95
N PHE A 66 10.41 -1.20 15.13
CA PHE A 66 10.74 0.15 15.63
C PHE A 66 12.25 0.38 15.76
N THR A 67 13.06 -0.55 15.24
CA THR A 67 14.52 -0.48 15.21
C THR A 67 15.02 -0.76 13.80
N ASP A 68 16.13 -0.14 13.42
CA ASP A 68 16.74 -0.38 12.11
C ASP A 68 17.34 -1.80 12.04
N ASN A 69 16.56 -2.73 11.48
CA ASN A 69 16.94 -4.12 11.28
C ASN A 69 16.49 -4.61 9.89
N PRO A 70 16.97 -5.76 9.40
CA PRO A 70 16.61 -6.26 8.07
C PRO A 70 15.10 -6.45 7.87
N GLU A 71 14.35 -6.76 8.92
CA GLU A 71 12.90 -6.92 8.87
C GLU A 71 12.19 -5.57 8.65
N HIS A 72 12.65 -4.52 9.35
CA HIS A 72 12.20 -3.15 9.13
C HIS A 72 12.47 -2.70 7.68
N LYS A 73 13.69 -2.92 7.18
CA LYS A 73 14.08 -2.59 5.79
C LYS A 73 13.23 -3.35 4.77
N LEU A 74 12.93 -4.62 5.02
CA LEU A 74 12.07 -5.42 4.15
C LEU A 74 10.66 -4.85 4.10
N ARG A 75 10.06 -4.53 5.26
CA ARG A 75 8.71 -3.93 5.32
C ARG A 75 8.67 -2.61 4.56
N ASN A 76 9.65 -1.74 4.79
CA ASN A 76 9.75 -0.45 4.14
C ASN A 76 9.82 -0.57 2.61
N ILE A 77 10.72 -1.39 2.07
CA ILE A 77 10.83 -1.61 0.62
C ILE A 77 9.53 -2.17 0.02
N VAL A 78 8.86 -3.10 0.70
CA VAL A 78 7.59 -3.64 0.21
C VAL A 78 6.52 -2.55 0.14
N VAL A 79 6.40 -1.70 1.17
CA VAL A 79 5.45 -0.59 1.17
C VAL A 79 5.80 0.45 0.09
N GLU A 80 7.08 0.74 -0.14
CA GLU A 80 7.53 1.60 -1.24
C GLU A 80 7.16 1.06 -2.62
N ILE A 81 7.32 -0.26 -2.84
CA ILE A 81 6.91 -0.91 -4.09
C ILE A 81 5.41 -0.72 -4.31
N LEU A 82 4.60 -0.97 -3.27
CA LEU A 82 3.14 -0.80 -3.34
C LEU A 82 2.73 0.65 -3.65
N ASN A 83 3.46 1.63 -3.11
CA ASN A 83 3.24 3.05 -3.38
C ASN A 83 3.60 3.50 -4.79
N ARG A 84 4.40 2.73 -5.52
CA ARG A 84 4.83 3.05 -6.89
C ARG A 84 4.02 2.32 -7.97
N LEU A 85 3.00 1.55 -7.58
CA LEU A 85 2.16 0.82 -8.53
C LEU A 85 1.34 1.78 -9.43
N PRO A 86 1.28 1.56 -10.75
CA PRO A 86 0.47 2.38 -11.64
C PRO A 86 -1.04 2.23 -11.36
N HIS A 87 -1.74 3.37 -11.22
CA HIS A 87 -3.19 3.42 -11.02
C HIS A 87 -3.98 3.25 -12.33
N SER A 88 -3.72 2.16 -13.06
CA SER A 88 -4.45 1.80 -14.28
C SER A 88 -5.65 0.89 -14.00
N GLU A 89 -6.49 0.65 -15.01
CA GLU A 89 -7.61 -0.29 -14.97
C GLU A 89 -7.20 -1.70 -14.48
N VAL A 90 -5.95 -2.10 -14.78
CA VAL A 90 -5.39 -3.40 -14.40
C VAL A 90 -5.31 -3.58 -12.88
N LEU A 91 -5.16 -2.49 -12.13
CA LEU A 91 -5.07 -2.53 -10.66
C LEU A 91 -6.44 -2.74 -10.01
N ARG A 92 -7.56 -2.40 -10.68
CA ARG A 92 -8.92 -2.41 -10.09
C ARG A 92 -9.26 -3.67 -9.29
N PRO A 93 -8.98 -4.90 -9.78
CA PRO A 93 -9.29 -6.12 -9.02
C PRO A 93 -8.55 -6.25 -7.69
N PHE A 94 -7.43 -5.54 -7.52
CA PHE A 94 -6.57 -5.60 -6.33
C PHE A 94 -6.76 -4.40 -5.40
N VAL A 95 -7.47 -3.35 -5.84
CA VAL A 95 -7.61 -2.08 -5.09
C VAL A 95 -8.14 -2.29 -3.68
N GLN A 96 -9.17 -3.12 -3.52
CA GLN A 96 -9.77 -3.36 -2.19
C GLN A 96 -8.79 -4.03 -1.23
N ASP A 97 -8.07 -5.04 -1.70
CA ASP A 97 -7.11 -5.75 -0.85
C ASP A 97 -5.88 -4.89 -0.57
N LEU A 98 -5.44 -4.07 -1.54
CA LEU A 98 -4.35 -3.12 -1.34
C LEU A 98 -4.74 -2.08 -0.28
N LEU A 99 -5.97 -1.58 -0.33
CA LEU A 99 -6.51 -0.65 0.67
C LEU A 99 -6.57 -1.29 2.06
N LYS A 100 -6.99 -2.55 2.18
CA LYS A 100 -6.99 -3.30 3.46
C LYS A 100 -5.57 -3.44 4.03
N VAL A 101 -4.61 -3.86 3.20
CA VAL A 101 -3.20 -4.00 3.61
C VAL A 101 -2.64 -2.65 4.07
N ALA A 102 -2.83 -1.59 3.28
CA ALA A 102 -2.34 -0.25 3.60
C ALA A 102 -2.94 0.28 4.92
N MET A 103 -4.22 0.04 5.17
CA MET A 103 -4.86 0.39 6.45
C MET A 103 -4.31 -0.37 7.64
N GLN A 104 -4.04 -1.66 7.47
CA GLN A 104 -3.47 -2.47 8.55
C GLN A 104 -2.06 -1.99 8.89
N VAL A 105 -1.22 -1.72 7.89
CA VAL A 105 0.13 -1.17 8.10
C VAL A 105 0.05 0.22 8.72
N LEU A 106 -0.83 1.10 8.23
CA LEU A 106 -1.04 2.44 8.80
C LEU A 106 -1.36 2.43 10.30
N THR A 107 -2.14 1.44 10.76
CA THR A 107 -2.62 1.39 12.15
C THR A 107 -1.67 0.68 13.10
N THR A 108 -0.74 -0.15 12.57
CA THR A 108 0.08 -1.04 13.39
C THR A 108 1.58 -0.83 13.25
N ASP A 109 2.03 -0.20 12.16
CA ASP A 109 3.45 -0.02 11.85
C ASP A 109 4.00 1.31 12.40
N ASN A 110 5.29 1.55 12.17
CA ASN A 110 5.94 2.80 12.53
C ASN A 110 5.49 3.98 11.64
N GLU A 111 5.88 5.19 12.04
CA GLU A 111 5.51 6.43 11.36
C GLU A 111 5.98 6.48 9.89
N GLU A 112 7.18 6.00 9.58
CA GLU A 112 7.73 6.01 8.22
C GLU A 112 6.87 5.17 7.26
N ASN A 113 6.58 3.93 7.62
CA ASN A 113 5.70 3.04 6.84
C ASN A 113 4.26 3.57 6.82
N GLY A 114 3.80 4.15 7.94
CA GLY A 114 2.48 4.77 8.06
C GLY A 114 2.28 5.92 7.07
N LEU A 115 3.27 6.80 6.94
CA LEU A 115 3.22 7.94 6.00
C LEU A 115 3.10 7.49 4.54
N ILE A 116 3.82 6.44 4.15
CA ILE A 116 3.71 5.88 2.80
C ILE A 116 2.33 5.24 2.62
N CYS A 117 1.83 4.51 3.61
CA CYS A 117 0.49 3.91 3.54
C CYS A 117 -0.62 4.95 3.43
N ILE A 118 -0.50 6.10 4.11
CA ILE A 118 -1.44 7.21 3.93
C ILE A 118 -1.48 7.65 2.46
N ARG A 119 -0.33 7.82 1.81
CA ARG A 119 -0.25 8.22 0.40
C ARG A 119 -0.94 7.20 -0.51
N ILE A 120 -0.65 5.91 -0.33
CA ILE A 120 -1.33 4.81 -1.05
C ILE A 120 -2.85 4.93 -0.90
N ILE A 121 -3.34 5.06 0.33
CA ILE A 121 -4.78 5.15 0.61
C ILE A 121 -5.38 6.36 -0.13
N PHE A 122 -4.76 7.54 -0.04
CA PHE A 122 -5.26 8.73 -0.73
C PHE A 122 -5.29 8.57 -2.24
N ASP A 123 -4.24 8.01 -2.84
CA ASP A 123 -4.19 7.84 -4.28
C ASP A 123 -5.21 6.82 -4.78
N LEU A 124 -5.44 5.73 -4.03
CA LEU A 124 -6.51 4.79 -4.34
C LEU A 124 -7.90 5.44 -4.27
N LEU A 125 -8.14 6.23 -3.22
CA LEU A 125 -9.40 6.94 -3.05
C LEU A 125 -9.63 7.97 -4.17
N ARG A 126 -8.59 8.68 -4.61
CA ARG A 126 -8.69 9.64 -5.70
C ARG A 126 -8.98 8.97 -7.05
N ASN A 127 -8.28 7.89 -7.36
CA ASN A 127 -8.32 7.28 -8.69
C ASN A 127 -9.44 6.23 -8.86
N PHE A 128 -9.92 5.62 -7.77
CA PHE A 128 -10.87 4.50 -7.82
C PHE A 128 -12.15 4.72 -7.00
N ARG A 129 -12.49 5.98 -6.67
CA ARG A 129 -13.68 6.34 -5.88
C ARG A 129 -14.97 5.60 -6.26
N PRO A 130 -15.40 5.54 -7.54
CA PRO A 130 -16.65 4.88 -7.90
C PRO A 130 -16.65 3.38 -7.60
N THR A 131 -15.48 2.73 -7.70
CA THR A 131 -15.28 1.30 -7.43
C THR A 131 -15.29 0.98 -5.93
N LEU A 132 -14.92 1.94 -5.09
CA LEU A 132 -14.85 1.78 -3.63
C LEU A 132 -16.21 2.06 -2.96
N GLU A 133 -17.05 2.90 -3.55
CA GLU A 133 -18.39 3.24 -3.03
C GLU A 133 -19.44 2.14 -3.29
N THR A 134 -19.22 1.24 -4.26
CA THR A 134 -20.19 0.23 -4.67
C THR A 134 -20.25 -1.00 -3.75
N GLU A 135 -19.30 -1.16 -2.82
CA GLU A 135 -19.20 -2.35 -1.98
C GLU A 135 -19.72 -2.06 -0.55
N PRO A 136 -20.78 -2.75 -0.09
CA PRO A 136 -21.48 -2.40 1.15
C PRO A 136 -20.63 -2.57 2.42
N ALA A 137 -19.59 -3.40 2.40
CA ALA A 137 -18.64 -3.55 3.52
C ALA A 137 -17.66 -2.36 3.64
N CYS A 138 -17.35 -1.69 2.53
CA CYS A 138 -16.43 -0.54 2.49
C CYS A 138 -17.09 0.75 3.03
N SER A 139 -18.40 0.90 2.85
CA SER A 139 -19.16 2.11 3.20
C SER A 139 -19.04 2.55 4.66
N ASN A 140 -18.94 1.63 5.62
CA ASN A 140 -18.96 2.01 7.05
C ASN A 140 -17.57 2.14 7.70
N GLN A 141 -16.58 1.38 7.22
CA GLN A 141 -15.27 1.32 7.85
C GLN A 141 -14.32 2.42 7.34
N TYR A 142 -14.46 2.79 6.06
CA TYR A 142 -13.57 3.74 5.37
C TYR A 142 -14.13 5.15 5.27
N SER A 143 -15.46 5.36 5.30
CA SER A 143 -16.08 6.70 5.20
C SER A 143 -15.54 7.74 6.19
N SER A 144 -15.00 7.31 7.34
CA SER A 144 -14.31 8.20 8.30
C SER A 144 -13.01 8.83 7.76
N LEU A 145 -12.34 8.18 6.80
CA LEU A 145 -11.12 8.68 6.14
C LEU A 145 -11.42 9.38 4.80
N VAL A 146 -12.43 8.92 4.06
CA VAL A 146 -12.81 9.36 2.70
C VAL A 146 -13.51 10.73 2.64
N ALA A 147 -13.74 11.41 3.77
CA ALA A 147 -14.27 12.76 3.82
C ALA A 147 -13.28 13.82 3.28
N VAL A 148 -12.99 13.81 1.98
CA VAL A 148 -12.00 14.69 1.34
C VAL A 148 -12.60 15.54 0.20
N ASP A 149 -13.74 15.17 -0.38
CA ASP A 149 -14.24 15.86 -1.60
C ASP A 149 -15.67 16.41 -1.49
N GLY A 150 -15.95 17.27 -0.50
CA GLY A 150 -17.01 18.28 -0.66
C GLY A 150 -18.49 17.83 -0.68
N CYS A 151 -18.85 16.63 -0.18
CA CYS A 151 -20.25 16.31 0.14
C CYS A 151 -20.48 16.44 1.66
N CYS A 152 -21.24 17.48 2.02
CA CYS A 152 -21.59 17.85 3.38
C CYS A 152 -22.66 16.89 3.95
N HIS A 153 -22.25 15.85 4.69
CA HIS A 153 -22.84 15.49 5.99
C HIS A 153 -22.19 14.25 6.65
N ILE A 154 -21.93 14.40 7.95
CA ILE A 154 -21.49 13.41 8.95
C ILE A 154 -19.97 13.12 9.00
N CYS A 155 -19.26 13.98 9.73
CA CYS A 155 -17.94 13.73 10.29
C CYS A 155 -18.05 12.76 11.48
N SER A 156 -17.35 11.63 11.43
CA SER A 156 -16.73 11.05 12.64
C SER A 156 -15.23 11.28 12.52
N GLY A 157 -14.68 12.02 13.48
CA GLY A 157 -13.42 12.74 13.40
C GLY A 157 -12.14 11.88 13.39
N PRO A 158 -10.98 12.50 13.65
CA PRO A 158 -9.65 11.90 13.51
C PRO A 158 -9.33 10.80 14.53
N GLU A 159 -10.32 10.14 15.14
CA GLU A 159 -10.13 9.15 16.22
C GLU A 159 -9.54 7.82 15.73
N LYS A 160 -9.74 7.45 14.47
CA LYS A 160 -9.20 6.20 13.90
C LYS A 160 -7.77 6.30 13.37
N VAL A 161 -7.24 7.52 13.21
CA VAL A 161 -5.84 7.73 12.82
C VAL A 161 -5.01 7.82 14.11
N PRO A 162 -3.90 7.07 14.23
CA PRO A 162 -3.02 7.17 15.39
C PRO A 162 -2.65 8.64 15.69
N PRO A 163 -2.64 9.09 16.96
CA PRO A 163 -2.45 10.50 17.31
C PRO A 163 -1.23 11.16 16.66
N HIS A 164 -0.14 10.41 16.52
CA HIS A 164 1.11 10.87 15.92
C HIS A 164 1.02 11.10 14.40
N LEU A 165 0.11 10.42 13.69
CA LEU A 165 -0.11 10.58 12.24
C LEU A 165 -1.23 11.57 11.91
N LYS A 166 -1.98 12.06 12.91
CA LYS A 166 -3.09 12.99 12.69
C LYS A 166 -2.63 14.30 12.03
N GLY A 167 -1.48 14.84 12.45
CA GLY A 167 -0.91 16.05 11.88
C GLY A 167 -0.62 15.90 10.39
N HIS A 168 0.08 14.83 10.03
CA HIS A 168 0.38 14.50 8.63
C HIS A 168 -0.87 14.22 7.79
N PHE A 169 -1.87 13.56 8.36
CA PHE A 169 -3.15 13.34 7.70
C PHE A 169 -3.87 14.67 7.39
N ILE A 170 -3.85 15.62 8.32
CA ILE A 170 -4.43 16.96 8.13
C ILE A 170 -3.63 17.76 7.10
N GLU A 171 -2.30 17.71 7.13
CA GLU A 171 -1.43 18.41 6.19
C GLU A 171 -1.61 17.89 4.76
N LEU A 172 -1.68 16.57 4.57
CA LEU A 172 -1.95 15.94 3.28
C LEU A 172 -3.34 16.32 2.75
N LYS A 173 -4.36 16.40 3.61
CA LYS A 173 -5.67 16.97 3.21
C LYS A 173 -5.55 18.44 2.79
N GLY A 174 -4.83 19.26 3.55
CA GLY A 174 -4.63 20.68 3.25
C GLY A 174 -3.86 20.95 1.95
N ALA A 175 -2.87 20.11 1.64
CA ALA A 175 -2.11 20.19 0.39
C ALA A 175 -2.97 19.89 -0.86
N GLN A 176 -3.93 18.97 -0.73
CA GLN A 176 -4.83 18.63 -1.84
C GLN A 176 -5.92 19.68 -2.09
N VAL A 177 -6.48 20.29 -1.04
CA VAL A 177 -7.46 21.39 -1.19
C VAL A 177 -6.86 22.54 -2.02
N LYS A 178 -5.57 22.84 -1.86
CA LYS A 178 -4.87 23.86 -2.67
C LYS A 178 -4.63 23.47 -4.13
N THR A 179 -4.61 22.18 -4.45
CA THR A 179 -4.32 21.68 -5.81
C THR A 179 -5.60 21.51 -6.65
N VAL A 180 -6.75 21.36 -5.99
CA VAL A 180 -8.09 21.25 -6.62
C VAL A 180 -8.78 22.63 -6.72
N SER A 181 -8.25 23.65 -6.04
CA SER A 181 -8.71 25.03 -6.14
C SER A 181 -8.06 25.73 -7.35
N PHE A 182 -8.53 25.42 -8.55
CA PHE A 182 -8.47 26.31 -9.72
C PHE A 182 -9.88 26.75 -10.08
#